data_AF-A0A3D1G1L5-F1
#
_entry.id   AF-A0A3D1G1L5-F1
#
_cell.length_a   1.000
_cell.length_b   1.000
_cell.length_c   1.000
_cell.angle_alpha   90.00
_cell.angle_beta   90.00
_cell.angle_gamma   90.00
#
_symmetry.space_group_name_H-M   'P 1'
#
loop_
_entity.id
_entity.type
_entity.pdbx_description
1 polymer ?
#
loop_
_entity_poly.entity_id
_entity_poly.type
_entity_poly.pdbx_seq_one_letter_code
_entity_poly.pdbx_strand_id
1 'polypeptide(L)'
;IKGKYIELDAVLIRDVGLPDKLKQAIERKLEQEQVSLEYEFRLTRAQKEAERQRIEAEGKAVANRLLSQSLTDKILRDKGIDATLKLAESPNSKVIVVGGSDGLPLILGNN
;
A
#
# COMPACT_ATOMS: atom_id res chain seq x y z
N ILE A 1 31.22 -79.68 -0.42
CA ILE A 1 31.50 -78.23 -0.42
C ILE A 1 30.49 -77.59 0.52
N LYS A 2 30.95 -77.09 1.69
CA LYS A 2 30.10 -76.44 2.70
C LYS A 2 29.44 -75.19 2.11
N GLY A 3 28.12 -75.04 2.30
CA GLY A 3 27.33 -73.93 1.77
C GLY A 3 27.80 -72.59 2.32
N LYS A 4 27.94 -71.60 1.44
CA LYS A 4 28.22 -70.22 1.82
C LYS A 4 26.92 -69.57 2.28
N TYR A 5 26.88 -69.06 3.50
CA TYR A 5 25.78 -68.27 4.04
C TYR A 5 26.21 -66.80 4.09
N ILE A 6 25.32 -65.89 3.67
CA ILE A 6 25.51 -64.44 3.77
C ILE A 6 24.45 -63.94 4.75
N GLU A 7 24.88 -63.35 5.87
CA GLU A 7 24.01 -62.57 6.76
C GLU A 7 24.09 -61.08 6.35
N LEU A 8 22.92 -60.45 6.22
CA LEU A 8 22.74 -59.07 5.78
C LEU A 8 22.11 -58.28 6.93
N ASP A 9 22.87 -57.36 7.54
CA ASP A 9 22.39 -56.57 8.68
C ASP A 9 21.49 -55.40 8.26
N ALA A 10 21.81 -54.71 7.16
CA ALA A 10 21.00 -53.63 6.61
C ALA A 10 21.33 -53.36 5.13
N VAL A 11 20.30 -53.04 4.34
CA VAL A 11 20.43 -52.62 2.94
C VAL A 11 20.22 -51.12 2.84
N LEU A 12 21.24 -50.39 2.39
CA LEU A 12 21.15 -48.95 2.15
C LEU A 12 20.89 -48.69 0.66
N ILE A 13 19.70 -48.19 0.33
CA ILE A 13 19.40 -47.74 -1.04
C ILE A 13 20.14 -46.43 -1.26
N ARG A 14 21.10 -46.43 -2.19
CA ARG A 14 22.02 -45.31 -2.41
C ARG A 14 21.55 -44.35 -3.51
N ASP A 15 20.82 -44.86 -4.49
CA ASP A 15 20.23 -44.05 -5.57
C ASP A 15 19.04 -44.79 -6.20
N VAL A 16 18.02 -44.04 -6.63
CA VAL A 16 16.84 -44.57 -7.32
C VAL A 16 16.72 -43.83 -8.64
N GLY A 17 17.10 -44.49 -9.73
CA GLY A 17 16.97 -43.94 -11.08
C GLY A 17 15.50 -43.79 -11.46
N LEU A 18 14.98 -42.56 -11.37
CA LEU A 18 13.63 -42.25 -11.84
C LEU A 18 13.63 -42.18 -13.38
N PRO A 19 12.67 -42.83 -14.07
CA PRO A 19 12.50 -42.64 -15.50
C PRO A 19 12.27 -41.16 -15.85
N ASP A 20 12.87 -40.66 -16.94
CA ASP A 20 12.87 -39.24 -17.30
C ASP A 20 11.47 -38.61 -17.31
N LYS A 21 10.45 -39.36 -17.76
CA LYS A 21 9.05 -38.91 -17.78
C LYS A 21 8.52 -38.57 -16.39
N LEU A 22 8.87 -39.35 -15.38
CA LEU A 22 8.42 -39.12 -14.01
C LEU A 22 9.14 -37.92 -13.38
N LYS A 23 10.45 -37.78 -13.65
CA LYS A 23 11.21 -36.60 -13.21
C LYS A 23 10.63 -35.31 -13.79
N GLN A 24 10.35 -35.28 -15.09
CA GLN A 24 9.73 -34.13 -15.75
C GLN A 24 8.33 -33.82 -15.20
N ALA A 25 7.53 -34.84 -14.89
CA ALA A 25 6.22 -34.64 -14.29
C ALA A 25 6.30 -34.05 -12.88
N ILE A 26 7.27 -34.48 -12.07
CA ILE A 26 7.53 -33.92 -10.73
C ILE A 26 7.98 -32.47 -10.84
N GLU A 27 8.93 -32.16 -11.72
CA GLU A 27 9.42 -30.79 -11.95
C GLU A 27 8.27 -29.85 -12.36
N ARG A 28 7.44 -30.27 -13.33
CA ARG A 28 6.27 -29.49 -13.75
C ARG A 28 5.25 -29.31 -12.61
N LYS A 29 5.01 -30.34 -11.82
CA LYS A 29 4.08 -30.25 -10.68
C LYS A 29 4.60 -29.23 -9.65
N LEU A 30 5.88 -29.31 -9.29
CA LEU A 30 6.50 -28.37 -8.36
C LEU A 30 6.46 -26.95 -8.88
N GLU A 31 6.76 -26.74 -10.17
CA GLU A 31 6.66 -25.42 -10.82
C GLU A 31 5.23 -24.86 -10.74
N GLN A 32 4.22 -25.69 -11.05
CA GLN A 32 2.82 -25.29 -10.96
C GLN A 32 2.37 -24.96 -9.53
N GLU A 33 2.83 -25.73 -8.54
CA GLU A 33 2.56 -25.44 -7.12
C GLU A 33 3.15 -24.09 -6.71
N GLN A 34 4.38 -23.78 -7.10
CA GLN A 34 5.01 -22.49 -6.81
C GLN A 34 4.27 -21.33 -7.47
N VAL A 35 3.85 -21.48 -8.74
CA VAL A 35 3.07 -20.46 -9.46
C VAL A 35 1.71 -20.23 -8.78
N SER A 36 1.04 -21.30 -8.34
CA SER A 36 -0.23 -21.20 -7.63
C SER A 36 -0.07 -20.45 -6.30
N LEU A 37 0.95 -20.80 -5.51
CA LEU A 37 1.26 -20.12 -4.25
C LEU A 37 1.59 -18.63 -4.47
N GLU A 38 2.36 -18.31 -5.50
CA GLU A 38 2.67 -16.92 -5.85
C GLU A 38 1.39 -16.16 -6.22
N TYR A 39 0.51 -16.77 -7.02
CA TYR A 39 -0.75 -16.16 -7.44
C TYR A 39 -1.68 -15.90 -6.25
N GLU A 40 -1.84 -16.86 -5.35
CA GLU A 40 -2.61 -16.70 -4.11
C GLU A 40 -2.06 -15.56 -3.24
N PHE A 41 -0.73 -15.48 -3.12
CA PHE A 41 -0.09 -14.39 -2.40
C PHE A 41 -0.34 -13.03 -3.06
N ARG A 42 -0.26 -12.94 -4.39
CA ARG A 42 -0.58 -11.73 -5.16
C ARG A 42 -2.04 -11.32 -4.94
N LEU A 43 -2.99 -12.25 -4.99
CA LEU A 43 -4.41 -11.97 -4.77
C LEU A 43 -4.65 -11.46 -3.34
N THR A 44 -4.09 -12.15 -2.35
CA THR A 44 -4.21 -11.76 -0.94
C THR A 44 -3.62 -10.37 -0.69
N ARG A 45 -2.47 -10.06 -1.31
CA ARG A 45 -1.84 -8.74 -1.25
C ARG A 45 -2.74 -7.68 -1.87
N ALA A 46 -3.31 -7.93 -3.05
CA ALA A 46 -4.21 -7.00 -3.72
C ALA A 46 -5.47 -6.72 -2.89
N GLN A 47 -6.06 -7.75 -2.27
CA GLN A 47 -7.21 -7.60 -1.39
C GLN A 47 -6.88 -6.75 -0.15
N LYS A 48 -5.75 -7.02 0.50
CA LYS A 48 -5.30 -6.22 1.67
C LYS A 48 -5.03 -4.77 1.30
N GLU A 49 -4.47 -4.53 0.12
CA GLU A 49 -4.20 -3.18 -0.36
C GLU A 49 -5.50 -2.42 -0.68
N ALA A 50 -6.49 -3.09 -1.28
CA ALA A 50 -7.81 -2.52 -1.51
C ALA A 50 -8.51 -2.17 -0.18
N GLU A 51 -8.45 -3.05 0.82
CA GLU A 51 -9.04 -2.77 2.14
C GLU A 51 -8.30 -1.62 2.85
N ARG A 52 -6.98 -1.56 2.75
CA ARG A 52 -6.18 -0.44 3.26
C ARG A 52 -6.65 0.89 2.67
N GLN A 53 -6.84 0.95 1.35
CA GLN A 53 -7.32 2.15 0.67
C GLN A 53 -8.74 2.53 1.08
N ARG A 54 -9.63 1.54 1.26
CA ARG A 54 -10.99 1.76 1.75
C ARG A 54 -11.00 2.39 3.14
N ILE A 55 -10.25 1.81 4.08
CA ILE A 55 -10.13 2.32 5.45
C ILE A 55 -9.54 3.74 5.46
N GLU A 56 -8.52 4.00 4.65
CA GLU A 56 -7.90 5.32 4.55
C GLU A 56 -8.89 6.38 4.01
N ALA A 57 -9.66 6.03 2.97
CA ALA A 57 -10.69 6.90 2.41
C ALA A 57 -11.82 7.18 3.42
N GLU A 58 -12.28 6.16 4.13
CA GLU A 58 -13.29 6.30 5.19
C GLU A 58 -12.78 7.19 6.32
N GLY A 59 -11.55 6.98 6.79
CA GLY A 59 -10.92 7.81 7.81
C GLY A 59 -10.83 9.28 7.40
N LYS A 60 -10.41 9.56 6.16
CA LYS A 60 -10.40 10.92 5.60
C LYS A 60 -11.80 11.52 5.52
N ALA A 61 -12.79 10.75 5.07
CA ALA A 61 -14.17 11.22 4.95
C ALA A 61 -14.78 11.57 6.31
N VAL A 62 -14.56 10.73 7.33
CA VAL A 62 -15.01 10.99 8.71
C VAL A 62 -14.30 12.20 9.30
N ALA A 63 -12.97 12.30 9.13
CA ALA A 63 -12.21 13.45 9.60
C ALA A 63 -12.70 14.75 8.95
N ASN A 64 -12.92 14.76 7.63
CA ASN A 64 -13.44 15.92 6.92
C ASN A 64 -14.86 16.30 7.38
N ARG A 65 -15.72 15.31 7.64
CA ARG A 65 -17.07 15.55 8.17
C ARG A 65 -17.01 16.19 9.56
N LEU A 66 -16.19 15.66 10.46
CA LEU A 66 -16.02 16.20 11.82
C LEU A 66 -15.38 17.60 11.80
N LEU A 67 -14.41 17.81 10.91
CA LEU A 67 -13.80 19.12 10.72
C LEU A 67 -14.81 20.13 10.18
N SER A 68 -15.62 19.75 9.20
CA SER A 68 -16.68 20.61 8.64
C SER A 68 -17.76 20.95 9.66
N GLN A 69 -18.08 20.02 10.57
CA GLN A 69 -19.01 20.27 11.68
C GLN A 69 -18.43 21.22 12.73
N SER A 70 -17.12 21.22 12.94
CA SER A 70 -16.46 22.10 13.90
C SER A 70 -16.06 23.47 13.31
N LEU A 71 -15.99 23.59 11.99
CA LEU A 71 -15.80 24.86 11.28
C LEU A 71 -17.08 25.72 11.35
N THR A 72 -17.17 26.55 12.39
CA THR A 72 -18.17 27.62 12.46
C THR A 72 -17.67 28.88 11.74
N ASP A 73 -18.57 29.76 11.31
CA ASP A 73 -18.23 31.02 10.63
C ASP A 73 -17.22 31.86 11.43
N LYS A 74 -17.26 31.79 12.76
CA LYS A 74 -16.30 32.47 13.65
C LYS A 74 -14.88 31.91 13.53
N ILE A 75 -14.73 30.59 13.43
CA ILE A 75 -13.43 29.92 13.28
C ILE A 75 -12.85 30.13 11.88
N LEU A 76 -13.69 30.12 10.84
CA LEU A 76 -13.28 30.46 9.47
C LEU A 76 -12.77 31.90 9.38
N ARG A 77 -13.46 32.84 10.03
CA ARG A 77 -13.07 34.25 10.10
C ARG A 77 -11.77 34.46 10.88
N ASP A 78 -11.61 33.78 12.01
CA ASP A 78 -10.38 33.78 12.82
C ASP A 78 -9.17 33.23 12.02
N LYS A 79 -9.34 32.08 11.36
CA LYS A 79 -8.31 31.53 10.44
C LYS A 79 -8.01 32.46 9.26
N GLY A 80 -9.00 33.17 8.74
CA GLY A 80 -8.83 34.17 7.68
C GLY A 80 -8.00 35.37 8.15
N ILE A 81 -8.22 35.83 9.39
CA ILE A 81 -7.42 36.89 10.01
C ILE A 81 -5.97 36.43 10.20
N ASP A 82 -5.76 35.23 10.74
CA ASP A 82 -4.42 34.63 10.91
C ASP A 82 -3.68 34.47 9.58
N ALA A 83 -4.37 34.00 8.54
CA ALA A 83 -3.80 33.89 7.20
C ALA A 83 -3.40 35.26 6.65
N THR A 84 -4.24 36.28 6.87
CA THR A 84 -3.96 37.66 6.47
C THR A 84 -2.77 38.25 7.26
N LEU A 85 -2.67 37.95 8.56
CA LEU A 85 -1.56 38.39 9.41
C LEU A 85 -0.22 37.79 8.97
N LYS A 86 -0.17 36.47 8.72
CA LYS A 86 1.03 35.80 8.20
C LYS A 86 1.43 36.30 6.82
N LEU A 87 0.46 36.68 5.99
CA LEU A 87 0.73 37.31 4.70
C LEU A 87 1.26 38.75 4.86
N ALA A 88 0.79 39.49 5.87
CA ALA A 88 1.27 40.84 6.20
C ALA A 88 2.70 40.84 6.77
N GLU A 89 3.10 39.78 7.48
CA GLU A 89 4.47 39.59 7.98
C GLU A 89 5.47 39.10 6.91
N SER A 90 4.99 38.80 5.70
CA SER A 90 5.85 38.31 4.61
C SER A 90 6.68 39.44 4.01
N PRO A 91 8.00 39.24 3.78
CA PRO A 91 8.93 40.31 3.39
C PRO A 91 8.79 40.84 1.94
N ASN A 92 7.77 40.41 1.19
CA ASN A 92 7.57 40.81 -0.21
C ASN A 92 6.34 41.72 -0.35
N SER A 93 6.46 42.82 -1.11
CA SER A 93 5.39 43.78 -1.40
C SER A 93 4.19 43.10 -2.06
N LYS A 94 2.98 43.28 -1.52
CA LYS A 94 1.74 42.68 -2.07
C LYS A 94 0.58 43.68 -2.01
N VAL A 95 -0.05 43.92 -3.15
CA VAL A 95 -1.37 44.58 -3.24
C VAL A 95 -2.44 43.49 -3.07
N ILE A 96 -3.30 43.64 -2.06
CA ILE A 96 -4.34 42.67 -1.71
C ILE A 96 -5.70 43.32 -1.98
N VAL A 97 -6.46 42.80 -2.96
CA VAL A 97 -7.83 43.25 -3.25
C VAL A 97 -8.81 42.23 -2.73
N VAL A 98 -9.57 42.60 -1.68
CA VAL A 98 -10.63 41.78 -1.08
C VAL A 98 -11.99 42.29 -1.57
N GLY A 99 -12.59 41.62 -2.54
CA GLY A 99 -13.95 41.90 -3.03
C GLY A 99 -14.99 41.06 -2.29
N GLY A 100 -16.00 41.70 -1.66
CA GLY A 100 -17.05 41.01 -0.91
C GLY A 100 -18.01 40.19 -1.79
N SER A 101 -18.76 39.21 -1.28
CA SER A 101 -19.16 38.91 0.11
C SER A 101 -18.49 37.68 0.77
N ASP A 102 -17.68 36.93 0.02
CA ASP A 102 -16.92 35.73 0.43
C ASP A 102 -15.43 35.85 0.04
N GLY A 103 -14.83 37.01 0.38
CA GLY A 103 -13.56 37.54 -0.12
C GLY A 103 -12.46 36.54 -0.46
N LEU A 104 -12.31 36.24 -1.75
CA LEU A 104 -11.11 35.63 -2.32
C LEU A 104 -10.15 36.74 -2.79
N PRO A 105 -8.90 36.77 -2.30
CA PRO A 105 -7.93 37.79 -2.71
C PRO A 105 -7.39 37.51 -4.11
N LEU A 106 -7.52 38.50 -5.01
CA LEU A 106 -6.85 38.50 -6.31
C LEU A 106 -5.46 39.14 -6.17
N ILE A 107 -4.42 38.36 -6.49
CA ILE A 107 -3.02 38.82 -6.51
C ILE A 107 -2.73 39.34 -7.92
N LEU A 108 -2.63 40.66 -8.07
CA LEU A 108 -2.08 41.30 -9.26
C LEU A 108 -0.65 41.74 -8.93
N GLY A 109 0.32 40.99 -9.45
CA GLY A 109 1.73 41.34 -9.35
C GLY A 109 2.08 42.43 -10.36
N ASN A 110 2.85 43.43 -9.94
CA ASN A 110 3.64 44.20 -10.88
C ASN A 110 4.96 44.66 -10.25
N ASN A 111 6.04 44.28 -10.93
CA ASN A 111 7.48 44.59 -10.79
C ASN A 111 8.14 44.38 -9.42
#